data_AF-A0A2K2TFE6-F1
#
_entry.id   AF-A0A2K2TFE6-F1
#
_cell.length_a   1.000
_cell.length_b   1.000
_cell.length_c   1.000
_cell.angle_alpha   90.00
_cell.angle_beta   90.00
_cell.angle_gamma   90.00
#
_symmetry.space_group_name_H-M   'P 1'
#
loop_
_entity.id
_entity.type
_entity.pdbx_description
1 polymer ?
#
loop_
_entity_poly.entity_id
_entity_poly.type
_entity_poly.pdbx_seq_one_letter_code
_entity_poly.pdbx_strand_id
1 'polypeptide(L)'
;MAYGDKNLTLQNFDDYTEDDVFKEVTGITEDQFRFLRDGGDYVDAETNEEKHFDGHLFDEVVFNDSIQQFLEKKDQLSNYFDDNSTEDIFDYIPPQKTNQIFTPKSVVKHMVDDLEINNPGIFDDPNKTFADLYMKSGLYITEIVKRLFRSEKMKQLFPADHERIKHIMEHQVYGLAPTRIIYLISTNYIFGFDKELKNSLLEKHFKQIDAAKYAQEGTLQEVVQREFGEEE
;
A
#
# COMPACT_ATOMS: atom_id res chain seq x y z
N MET A 1 -3.99 -0.46 -6.35
CA MET A 1 -2.90 -0.69 -7.32
C MET A 1 -1.71 0.12 -6.85
N ALA A 2 -0.51 -0.46 -6.84
CA ALA A 2 0.73 0.26 -6.52
C ALA A 2 1.16 1.18 -7.66
N TYR A 3 1.17 0.61 -8.86
CA TYR A 3 1.47 1.24 -10.14
C TYR A 3 0.21 1.41 -10.97
N GLY A 4 0.29 2.17 -12.05
CA GLY A 4 -0.78 2.24 -13.03
C GLY A 4 -1.80 3.35 -12.83
N ASP A 5 -2.31 3.81 -13.95
CA ASP A 5 -3.46 4.69 -14.05
C ASP A 5 -4.39 4.19 -15.17
N LYS A 6 -5.41 4.98 -15.50
CA LYS A 6 -6.38 4.66 -16.55
C LYS A 6 -5.77 4.45 -17.94
N ASN A 7 -4.53 4.88 -18.18
CA ASN A 7 -3.85 4.72 -19.47
C ASN A 7 -2.95 3.47 -19.49
N LEU A 8 -2.88 2.71 -18.39
CA LEU A 8 -2.15 1.46 -18.35
C LEU A 8 -2.84 0.42 -19.23
N THR A 9 -2.04 -0.23 -20.06
CA THR A 9 -2.41 -1.31 -20.97
C THR A 9 -1.32 -2.37 -20.94
N LEU A 10 -1.58 -3.55 -21.50
CA LEU A 10 -0.58 -4.61 -21.63
C LEU A 10 0.68 -4.13 -22.39
N GLN A 11 0.49 -3.24 -23.37
CA GLN A 11 1.55 -2.75 -24.27
C GLN A 11 2.52 -1.77 -23.60
N ASN A 12 2.14 -1.14 -22.49
CA ASN A 12 2.99 -0.21 -21.76
C ASN A 12 3.17 -0.60 -20.29
N PHE A 13 2.75 -1.81 -19.89
CA PHE A 13 2.75 -2.22 -18.48
C PHE A 13 4.14 -2.15 -17.86
N ASP A 14 5.16 -2.55 -18.61
CA ASP A 14 6.56 -2.51 -18.23
C ASP A 14 7.10 -1.06 -18.06
N ASP A 15 6.53 -0.06 -18.73
CA ASP A 15 6.94 1.34 -18.55
C ASP A 15 6.46 1.94 -17.20
N TYR A 16 5.53 1.28 -16.51
CA TYR A 16 4.95 1.77 -15.26
C TYR A 16 5.73 1.31 -14.01
N THR A 17 6.67 0.40 -14.14
CA THR A 17 7.35 -0.25 -13.02
C THR A 17 8.85 -0.05 -13.08
N GLU A 18 9.53 0.04 -11.94
CA GLU A 18 10.98 -0.06 -11.90
C GLU A 18 11.41 -1.54 -12.17
N ASP A 19 12.42 -1.78 -13.02
CA ASP A 19 12.83 -3.12 -13.49
C ASP A 19 13.12 -4.11 -12.34
N ASP A 20 13.76 -3.62 -11.28
CA ASP A 20 14.13 -4.41 -10.11
C ASP A 20 12.90 -4.84 -9.30
N VAL A 21 11.93 -3.94 -9.13
CA VAL A 21 10.65 -4.22 -8.49
C VAL A 21 9.82 -5.17 -9.34
N PHE A 22 9.78 -4.98 -10.66
CA PHE A 22 9.08 -5.88 -11.57
C PHE A 22 9.59 -7.30 -11.42
N LYS A 23 10.91 -7.48 -11.42
CA LYS A 23 11.55 -8.77 -11.24
C LYS A 23 11.32 -9.38 -9.86
N GLU A 24 11.39 -8.57 -8.81
CA GLU A 24 11.11 -9.02 -7.43
C GLU A 24 9.69 -9.61 -7.32
N VAL A 25 8.71 -8.94 -7.93
CA VAL A 25 7.28 -9.29 -7.81
C VAL A 25 6.88 -10.40 -8.76
N THR A 26 7.33 -10.37 -10.02
CA THR A 26 6.89 -11.31 -11.06
C THR A 26 7.78 -12.54 -11.18
N GLY A 27 9.03 -12.46 -10.70
CA GLY A 27 10.05 -13.50 -10.84
C GLY A 27 10.73 -13.55 -12.21
N ILE A 28 10.36 -12.68 -13.16
CA ILE A 28 10.95 -12.57 -14.49
C ILE A 28 11.41 -11.14 -14.77
N THR A 29 12.38 -10.94 -15.65
CA THR A 29 12.77 -9.59 -16.10
C THR A 29 11.73 -9.01 -17.05
N GLU A 30 11.76 -7.69 -17.25
CA GLU A 30 10.93 -7.05 -18.26
C GLU A 30 11.22 -7.57 -19.67
N ASP A 31 12.48 -7.86 -20.01
CA ASP A 31 12.80 -8.45 -21.31
C ASP A 31 12.17 -9.83 -21.50
N GLN A 32 12.13 -10.64 -20.44
CA GLN A 32 11.41 -11.92 -20.47
C GLN A 32 9.91 -11.70 -20.61
N PHE A 33 9.36 -10.70 -19.92
CA PHE A 33 7.94 -10.33 -20.06
C PHE A 33 7.61 -9.85 -21.48
N ARG A 34 8.42 -8.96 -22.07
CA ARG A 34 8.31 -8.49 -23.45
C ARG A 34 8.37 -9.66 -24.42
N PHE A 35 9.31 -10.59 -24.25
CA PHE A 35 9.36 -11.81 -25.06
C PHE A 35 8.08 -12.66 -24.95
N LEU A 36 7.51 -12.80 -23.74
CA LEU A 36 6.24 -13.52 -23.54
C LEU A 36 5.04 -12.79 -24.16
N ARG A 37 5.06 -11.45 -24.19
CA ARG A 37 4.02 -10.59 -24.74
C ARG A 37 4.09 -10.49 -26.27
N ASP A 38 5.27 -10.18 -26.79
CA ASP A 38 5.50 -9.73 -28.17
C ASP A 38 6.05 -10.85 -29.06
N GLY A 39 6.59 -11.91 -28.46
CA GLY A 39 7.25 -12.99 -29.18
C GLY A 39 8.69 -12.66 -29.56
N GLY A 40 9.34 -13.62 -30.22
CA GLY A 40 10.71 -13.48 -30.68
C GLY A 40 11.40 -14.83 -30.96
N ASP A 41 12.60 -14.74 -31.51
CA ASP A 41 13.45 -15.89 -31.75
C ASP A 41 14.19 -16.29 -30.47
N TYR A 42 14.32 -17.60 -30.25
CA TYR A 42 15.05 -18.16 -29.12
C TYR A 42 15.75 -19.48 -29.52
N VAL A 43 16.81 -19.83 -28.79
CA VAL A 43 17.48 -21.13 -28.97
C VAL A 43 16.88 -22.13 -28.00
N ASP A 44 16.35 -23.22 -28.52
CA ASP A 44 15.80 -24.30 -27.73
C ASP A 44 16.89 -24.98 -26.89
N ALA A 45 16.68 -25.10 -25.58
CA ALA A 45 17.69 -25.65 -24.67
C ALA A 45 17.91 -27.16 -24.86
N GLU A 46 16.96 -27.89 -25.44
CA GLU A 46 17.06 -29.33 -25.66
C GLU A 46 17.62 -29.66 -27.04
N THR A 47 17.18 -28.97 -28.08
CA THR A 47 17.58 -29.25 -29.47
C THR A 47 18.73 -28.38 -29.97
N ASN A 48 19.03 -27.27 -29.29
CA ASN A 48 19.99 -26.24 -29.72
C ASN A 48 19.68 -25.68 -31.12
N GLU A 49 18.40 -25.70 -31.50
CA GLU A 49 17.88 -25.13 -32.75
C GLU A 49 17.23 -23.77 -32.47
N GLU A 50 17.32 -22.88 -33.45
CA GLU A 50 16.61 -21.60 -33.43
C GLU A 50 15.12 -21.85 -33.69
N LYS A 51 14.27 -21.37 -32.78
CA LYS A 51 12.81 -21.46 -32.83
C LYS A 51 12.22 -20.06 -32.66
N HIS A 52 11.03 -19.88 -33.20
CA HIS A 52 10.25 -18.65 -33.05
C HIS A 52 9.09 -18.89 -32.09
N PHE A 53 8.86 -17.97 -31.16
CA PHE A 53 7.66 -17.91 -30.34
C PHE A 53 6.83 -16.70 -30.76
N ASP A 54 5.56 -16.91 -31.11
CA ASP A 54 4.68 -15.85 -31.64
C ASP A 54 4.24 -14.81 -30.58
N GLY A 55 4.61 -15.00 -29.31
CA GLY A 55 4.16 -14.12 -28.23
C GLY A 55 2.73 -14.40 -27.79
N HIS A 56 2.01 -13.34 -27.42
CA HIS A 56 0.59 -13.36 -27.07
C HIS A 56 0.23 -14.33 -25.92
N LEU A 57 1.15 -14.54 -24.97
CA LEU A 57 0.86 -15.32 -23.77
C LEU A 57 -0.30 -14.73 -22.95
N PHE A 58 -0.45 -13.40 -23.01
CA PHE A 58 -1.47 -12.64 -22.29
C PHE A 58 -2.58 -12.23 -23.25
N ASP A 59 -3.84 -12.43 -22.84
CA ASP A 59 -5.00 -11.88 -23.56
C ASP A 59 -5.09 -10.38 -23.29
N GLU A 60 -4.78 -9.58 -24.31
CA GLU A 60 -4.72 -8.12 -24.21
C GLU A 60 -6.06 -7.50 -23.81
N VAL A 61 -7.17 -7.99 -24.36
CA VAL A 61 -8.50 -7.46 -24.07
C VAL A 61 -8.84 -7.73 -22.61
N VAL A 62 -8.64 -8.97 -22.16
CA VAL A 62 -8.89 -9.36 -20.77
C VAL A 62 -7.97 -8.60 -19.81
N PHE A 63 -6.69 -8.44 -20.13
CA PHE A 63 -5.73 -7.72 -19.29
C PHE A 63 -6.16 -6.26 -19.12
N ASN A 64 -6.37 -5.56 -20.24
CA ASN A 64 -6.72 -4.13 -20.24
C ASN A 64 -8.05 -3.90 -19.50
N ASP A 65 -9.07 -4.71 -19.78
CA ASP A 65 -10.38 -4.60 -19.12
C ASP A 65 -10.31 -4.89 -17.61
N SER A 66 -9.47 -5.84 -17.21
CA SER A 66 -9.26 -6.18 -15.79
C SER A 66 -8.61 -5.04 -15.01
N ILE A 67 -7.66 -4.33 -15.61
CA ILE A 67 -7.02 -3.14 -15.02
C ILE A 67 -8.05 -2.03 -14.83
N GLN A 68 -8.87 -1.74 -15.85
CA GLN A 68 -9.89 -0.69 -15.75
C GLN A 68 -10.92 -1.03 -14.67
N GLN A 69 -11.47 -2.25 -14.67
CA GLN A 69 -12.41 -2.70 -13.64
C GLN A 69 -11.81 -2.61 -12.23
N PHE A 70 -10.54 -2.99 -12.07
CA PHE A 70 -9.86 -2.83 -10.79
C PHE A 70 -9.76 -1.36 -10.38
N LEU A 71 -9.36 -0.47 -11.29
CA LEU A 71 -9.18 0.95 -10.99
C LEU A 71 -10.51 1.61 -10.60
N GLU A 72 -11.59 1.29 -11.31
CA GLU A 72 -12.95 1.72 -10.99
C GLU A 72 -13.39 1.23 -9.61
N LYS A 73 -13.23 -0.07 -9.33
CA LYS A 73 -13.58 -0.63 -8.02
C LYS A 73 -12.75 -0.03 -6.90
N LYS A 74 -11.46 0.19 -7.12
CA LYS A 74 -10.56 0.85 -6.16
C LYS A 74 -11.01 2.29 -5.88
N ASP A 75 -11.44 3.03 -6.90
CA ASP A 75 -11.94 4.39 -6.74
C ASP A 75 -13.26 4.41 -5.96
N GLN A 76 -14.19 3.51 -6.30
CA GLN A 76 -15.46 3.32 -5.60
C GLN A 76 -15.26 3.01 -4.10
N LEU A 77 -14.23 2.23 -3.75
CA LEU A 77 -13.93 1.81 -2.38
C LEU A 77 -12.85 2.69 -1.70
N SER A 78 -12.49 3.82 -2.28
CA SER A 78 -11.37 4.65 -1.79
C SER A 78 -11.66 5.38 -0.47
N ASN A 79 -12.93 5.68 -0.20
CA ASN A 79 -13.35 6.33 1.04
C ASN A 79 -13.66 5.30 2.14
N TYR A 80 -12.64 4.91 2.89
CA TYR A 80 -12.78 3.94 3.98
C TYR A 80 -13.46 4.50 5.25
N PHE A 81 -13.84 5.79 5.28
CA PHE A 81 -14.61 6.38 6.37
C PHE A 81 -16.11 6.09 6.26
N ASP A 82 -16.61 5.70 5.09
CA ASP A 82 -18.02 5.36 4.88
C ASP A 82 -18.39 4.05 5.58
N ASP A 83 -19.19 4.15 6.64
CA ASP A 83 -19.68 3.00 7.40
C ASP A 83 -20.71 2.16 6.65
N ASN A 84 -21.24 2.65 5.52
CA ASN A 84 -22.11 1.86 4.64
C ASN A 84 -21.31 0.96 3.68
N SER A 85 -19.99 1.16 3.57
CA SER A 85 -19.16 0.29 2.74
C SER A 85 -19.02 -1.08 3.38
N THR A 86 -19.67 -2.08 2.81
CA THR A 86 -19.59 -3.48 3.26
C THR A 86 -18.40 -4.23 2.67
N GLU A 87 -17.63 -3.60 1.81
CA GLU A 87 -16.54 -4.20 1.05
C GLU A 87 -15.27 -3.36 1.12
N ASP A 88 -14.13 -4.01 0.93
CA ASP A 88 -12.82 -3.40 0.75
C ASP A 88 -12.10 -3.93 -0.47
N ILE A 89 -11.19 -3.13 -1.04
CA ILE A 89 -10.35 -3.58 -2.14
C ILE A 89 -9.48 -4.79 -1.75
N PHE A 90 -9.09 -4.92 -0.49
CA PHE A 90 -8.33 -6.08 0.01
C PHE A 90 -9.17 -7.37 0.09
N ASP A 91 -10.50 -7.29 0.13
CA ASP A 91 -11.37 -8.48 0.13
C ASP A 91 -11.33 -9.21 -1.22
N TYR A 92 -10.90 -8.52 -2.29
CA TYR A 92 -10.72 -9.06 -3.63
C TYR A 92 -9.35 -9.72 -3.83
N ILE A 93 -8.47 -9.67 -2.83
CA ILE A 93 -7.17 -10.35 -2.90
C ILE A 93 -7.34 -11.81 -2.47
N PRO A 94 -7.11 -12.78 -3.37
CA PRO A 94 -7.20 -14.18 -2.99
C PRO A 94 -6.14 -14.53 -1.94
N PRO A 95 -6.39 -15.52 -1.05
CA PRO A 95 -5.42 -15.97 -0.08
C PRO A 95 -4.08 -16.32 -0.76
N GLN A 96 -3.04 -15.56 -0.44
CA GLN A 96 -1.72 -15.74 -1.02
C GLN A 96 -0.99 -16.91 -0.37
N LYS A 97 -0.25 -17.70 -1.16
CA LYS A 97 0.61 -18.79 -0.66
C LYS A 97 1.97 -18.30 -0.16
N THR A 98 2.26 -17.00 -0.31
CA THR A 98 3.53 -16.36 0.03
C THR A 98 3.42 -15.56 1.34
N ASN A 99 4.53 -15.03 1.84
CA ASN A 99 4.60 -14.19 3.05
C ASN A 99 3.87 -12.82 2.92
N GLN A 100 3.21 -12.56 1.79
CA GLN A 100 2.36 -11.38 1.55
C GLN A 100 0.95 -11.57 2.15
N ILE A 101 0.89 -12.16 3.35
CA ILE A 101 -0.36 -12.28 4.12
C ILE A 101 -0.65 -10.91 4.74
N PHE A 102 -1.80 -10.36 4.40
CA PHE A 102 -2.36 -9.18 5.05
C PHE A 102 -3.15 -9.60 6.27
N THR A 103 -3.08 -8.81 7.34
CA THR A 103 -3.92 -9.01 8.51
C THR A 103 -5.39 -8.77 8.13
N PRO A 104 -6.31 -9.71 8.35
CA PRO A 104 -7.73 -9.50 8.06
C PRO A 104 -8.29 -8.30 8.82
N LYS A 105 -9.22 -7.56 8.22
CA LYS A 105 -9.83 -6.37 8.81
C LYS A 105 -10.44 -6.60 10.19
N SER A 106 -11.11 -7.73 10.38
CA SER A 106 -11.71 -8.11 11.67
C SER A 106 -10.67 -8.21 12.78
N VAL A 107 -9.48 -8.73 12.46
CA VAL A 107 -8.35 -8.85 13.39
C VAL A 107 -7.74 -7.47 13.68
N VAL A 108 -7.57 -6.63 12.66
CA VAL A 108 -7.10 -5.24 12.84
C VAL A 108 -8.03 -4.48 13.78
N LYS A 109 -9.34 -4.51 13.51
CA LYS A 109 -10.34 -3.85 14.36
C LYS A 109 -10.28 -4.35 15.79
N HIS A 110 -10.24 -5.66 15.98
CA HIS A 110 -10.14 -6.27 17.31
C HIS A 110 -8.89 -5.82 18.06
N MET A 111 -7.72 -5.78 17.41
CA MET A 111 -6.49 -5.32 18.05
C MET A 111 -6.50 -3.83 18.39
N VAL A 112 -7.16 -2.99 17.58
CA VAL A 112 -7.33 -1.57 17.88
C VAL A 112 -8.36 -1.35 19.00
N ASP A 113 -9.41 -2.17 19.06
CA ASP A 113 -10.35 -2.21 20.19
C ASP A 113 -9.63 -2.57 21.49
N ASP A 114 -8.79 -3.62 21.47
CA ASP A 114 -7.97 -4.02 22.63
C ASP A 114 -7.00 -2.90 23.06
N LEU A 115 -6.43 -2.15 22.11
CA LEU A 115 -5.56 -1.01 22.42
C LEU A 115 -6.31 0.06 23.24
N GLU A 116 -7.55 0.37 22.85
CA GLU A 116 -8.42 1.33 23.56
C GLU A 116 -8.86 0.81 24.92
N ILE A 117 -9.22 -0.47 25.03
CA ILE A 117 -9.57 -1.11 26.31
C ILE A 117 -8.42 -1.01 27.31
N ASN A 118 -7.19 -1.26 26.85
CA ASN A 118 -6.00 -1.21 27.69
C ASN A 118 -5.53 0.23 27.97
N ASN A 119 -5.91 1.20 27.13
CA ASN A 119 -5.54 2.61 27.26
C ASN A 119 -6.78 3.51 27.00
N PRO A 120 -7.73 3.58 27.94
CA PRO A 120 -8.96 4.34 27.73
C PRO A 120 -8.70 5.80 27.34
N GLY A 121 -9.33 6.25 26.26
CA GLY A 121 -9.17 7.62 25.73
C GLY A 121 -7.88 7.85 24.93
N ILE A 122 -7.14 6.81 24.53
CA ILE A 122 -5.91 6.96 23.74
C ILE A 122 -6.12 7.72 22.42
N PHE A 123 -7.32 7.66 21.84
CA PHE A 123 -7.68 8.36 20.60
C PHE A 123 -8.25 9.76 20.82
N ASP A 124 -8.37 10.21 22.07
CA ASP A 124 -8.95 11.51 22.43
C ASP A 124 -7.89 12.62 22.63
N ASP A 125 -6.61 12.26 22.52
CA ASP A 125 -5.47 13.17 22.68
C ASP A 125 -4.95 13.61 21.31
N PRO A 126 -5.01 14.93 20.98
CA PRO A 126 -4.57 15.44 19.68
C PRO A 126 -3.05 15.34 19.46
N ASN A 127 -2.26 15.13 20.52
CA ASN A 127 -0.80 15.05 20.45
C ASN A 127 -0.29 13.61 20.51
N LYS A 128 -1.19 12.62 20.66
CA LYS A 128 -0.79 11.22 20.70
C LYS A 128 -0.43 10.75 19.30
N THR A 129 0.73 10.11 19.19
CA THR A 129 1.26 9.54 17.95
C THR A 129 1.16 8.02 17.94
N PHE A 130 1.01 7.46 16.74
CA PHE A 130 0.87 6.04 16.47
C PHE A 130 1.74 5.67 15.27
N ALA A 131 2.36 4.49 15.31
CA ALA A 131 3.22 4.03 14.24
C ALA A 131 2.99 2.56 13.91
N ASP A 132 2.95 2.23 12.63
CA ASP A 132 3.09 0.87 12.11
C ASP A 132 4.46 0.75 11.44
N LEU A 133 5.43 0.16 12.13
CA LEU A 133 6.81 0.06 11.66
C LEU A 133 7.03 -1.10 10.69
N TYR A 134 5.99 -1.83 10.30
CA TYR A 134 6.10 -2.90 9.29
C TYR A 134 4.80 -3.03 8.50
N MET A 135 4.41 -1.93 7.86
CA MET A 135 3.19 -1.85 7.07
C MET A 135 3.22 -2.84 5.91
N LYS A 136 2.06 -3.44 5.66
CA LYS A 136 1.79 -4.17 4.41
C LYS A 136 0.65 -3.53 3.62
N SER A 137 -0.56 -3.63 4.15
CA SER A 137 -1.77 -3.07 3.53
C SER A 137 -2.07 -1.63 3.96
N GLY A 138 -1.51 -1.18 5.08
CA GLY A 138 -1.88 0.10 5.73
C GLY A 138 -3.13 0.02 6.61
N LEU A 139 -3.73 -1.17 6.79
CA LEU A 139 -5.01 -1.33 7.49
C LEU A 139 -4.98 -0.84 8.95
N TYR A 140 -3.89 -1.08 9.70
CA TYR A 140 -3.77 -0.58 11.07
C TYR A 140 -3.80 0.95 11.12
N ILE A 141 -3.01 1.60 10.26
CA ILE A 141 -3.00 3.07 10.17
C ILE A 141 -4.38 3.59 9.81
N THR A 142 -5.06 3.02 8.81
CA THR A 142 -6.41 3.48 8.45
C THR A 142 -7.42 3.31 9.57
N GLU A 143 -7.37 2.20 10.33
CA GLU A 143 -8.27 1.99 11.46
C GLU A 143 -7.98 3.00 12.58
N ILE A 144 -6.71 3.26 12.89
CA ILE A 144 -6.32 4.29 13.87
C ILE A 144 -6.79 5.68 13.41
N VAL A 145 -6.58 6.05 12.15
CA VAL A 145 -7.06 7.30 11.55
C VAL A 145 -8.58 7.42 11.71
N LYS A 146 -9.34 6.35 11.48
CA LYS A 146 -10.79 6.33 11.70
C LYS A 146 -11.17 6.57 13.15
N ARG A 147 -10.47 5.95 14.12
CA ARG A 147 -10.74 6.14 15.55
C ARG A 147 -10.48 7.59 15.98
N LEU A 148 -9.33 8.14 15.60
CA LEU A 148 -8.99 9.54 15.85
C LEU A 148 -10.00 10.49 15.21
N PHE A 149 -10.36 10.27 13.95
CA PHE A 149 -11.32 11.11 13.23
C PHE A 149 -12.73 11.07 13.83
N ARG A 150 -13.12 9.94 14.44
CA ARG A 150 -14.44 9.75 15.05
C ARG A 150 -14.52 10.14 16.52
N SER A 151 -13.39 10.28 17.21
CA SER A 151 -13.36 10.71 18.61
C SER A 151 -14.16 12.00 18.80
N GLU A 152 -15.06 12.00 19.78
CA GLU A 152 -15.88 13.18 20.10
C GLU A 152 -15.01 14.34 20.61
N LYS A 153 -13.93 14.05 21.33
CA LYS A 153 -12.99 15.10 21.76
C LYS A 153 -12.22 15.67 20.57
N MET A 154 -11.80 14.83 19.63
CA MET A 154 -11.16 15.30 18.40
C MET A 154 -12.12 16.14 17.55
N LYS A 155 -13.41 15.80 17.48
CA LYS A 155 -14.43 16.63 16.82
C LYS A 155 -14.64 17.98 17.51
N GLN A 156 -14.56 18.04 18.83
CA GLN A 156 -14.66 19.31 19.56
C GLN A 156 -13.44 20.21 19.32
N LEU A 157 -12.24 19.64 19.29
CA LEU A 157 -10.99 20.37 19.05
C LEU A 157 -10.84 20.79 17.57
N PHE A 158 -11.24 19.91 16.65
CA PHE A 158 -11.21 20.12 15.20
C PHE A 158 -12.61 19.87 14.61
N PRO A 159 -13.51 20.87 14.68
CA PRO A 159 -14.89 20.70 14.22
C PRO A 159 -15.02 20.49 12.70
N ALA A 160 -14.13 21.09 11.92
CA ALA A 160 -14.10 20.91 10.48
C ALA A 160 -13.41 19.58 10.12
N ASP A 161 -14.11 18.73 9.36
CA ASP A 161 -13.62 17.41 8.97
C ASP A 161 -12.26 17.46 8.26
N HIS A 162 -12.09 18.39 7.31
CA HIS A 162 -10.83 18.55 6.58
C HIS A 162 -9.66 18.94 7.50
N GLU A 163 -9.87 19.89 8.42
CA GLU A 163 -8.84 20.26 9.40
C GLU A 163 -8.50 19.10 10.34
N ARG A 164 -9.50 18.32 10.74
CA ARG A 164 -9.32 17.17 11.62
C ARG A 164 -8.48 16.08 10.95
N ILE A 165 -8.84 15.69 9.72
CA ILE A 165 -8.07 14.67 9.01
C ILE A 165 -6.66 15.17 8.67
N LYS A 166 -6.52 16.44 8.28
CA LYS A 166 -5.22 17.06 8.04
C LYS A 166 -4.35 16.99 9.29
N HIS A 167 -4.87 17.39 10.47
CA HIS A 167 -4.14 17.28 11.74
C HIS A 167 -3.68 15.86 12.04
N ILE A 168 -4.58 14.88 11.92
CA ILE A 168 -4.28 13.46 12.18
C ILE A 168 -3.13 12.98 11.27
N MET A 169 -3.22 13.27 9.98
CA MET A 169 -2.23 12.82 8.99
C MET A 169 -0.89 13.55 9.12
N GLU A 170 -0.91 14.84 9.49
CA GLU A 170 0.27 15.69 9.65
C GLU A 170 1.02 15.49 10.96
N HIS A 171 0.41 14.90 11.99
CA HIS A 171 1.01 14.88 13.32
C HIS A 171 0.90 13.55 14.06
N GLN A 172 -0.09 12.70 13.75
CA GLN A 172 -0.44 11.58 14.65
C GLN A 172 -0.11 10.20 14.11
N VAL A 173 0.04 10.01 12.78
CA VAL A 173 0.25 8.67 12.21
C VAL A 173 1.53 8.60 11.37
N TYR A 174 2.27 7.51 11.57
CA TYR A 174 3.57 7.26 10.96
C TYR A 174 3.67 5.80 10.52
N GLY A 175 4.56 5.49 9.58
CA GLY A 175 4.82 4.09 9.26
C GLY A 175 6.01 3.82 8.37
N LEU A 176 6.47 2.57 8.42
CA LEU A 176 7.55 2.05 7.59
C LEU A 176 7.04 0.88 6.76
N ALA A 177 7.41 0.83 5.48
CA ALA A 177 7.10 -0.28 4.58
C ALA A 177 8.40 -0.87 4.00
N PRO A 178 8.56 -2.21 3.98
CA PRO A 178 9.84 -2.85 3.73
C PRO A 178 10.30 -2.82 2.27
N THR A 179 9.38 -2.83 1.31
CA THR A 179 9.70 -2.87 -0.12
C THR A 179 8.93 -1.81 -0.89
N ARG A 180 9.40 -1.47 -2.10
CA ARG A 180 8.80 -0.44 -2.95
C ARG A 180 7.33 -0.71 -3.23
N ILE A 181 7.01 -1.93 -3.65
CA ILE A 181 5.63 -2.35 -3.96
C ILE A 181 4.72 -2.24 -2.72
N ILE A 182 5.20 -2.67 -1.55
CA ILE A 182 4.41 -2.61 -0.30
C ILE A 182 4.23 -1.16 0.18
N TYR A 183 5.26 -0.33 0.03
CA TYR A 183 5.16 1.10 0.31
C TYR A 183 4.08 1.77 -0.53
N LEU A 184 4.05 1.50 -1.84
CA LEU A 184 3.04 2.04 -2.74
C LEU A 184 1.63 1.47 -2.45
N ILE A 185 1.49 0.17 -2.17
CA ILE A 185 0.19 -0.42 -1.80
C ILE A 185 -0.37 0.25 -0.55
N SER A 186 0.42 0.30 0.52
CA SER A 186 -0.02 0.81 1.82
C SER A 186 -0.36 2.29 1.74
N THR A 187 0.49 3.11 1.12
CA THR A 187 0.26 4.56 1.04
C THR A 187 -0.85 4.93 0.05
N ASN A 188 -1.01 4.20 -1.06
CA ASN A 188 -2.15 4.41 -1.96
C ASN A 188 -3.48 4.08 -1.28
N TYR A 189 -3.48 3.13 -0.35
CA TYR A 189 -4.66 2.80 0.45
C TYR A 189 -4.92 3.83 1.54
N ILE A 190 -3.91 4.16 2.35
CA ILE A 190 -4.01 5.14 3.44
C ILE A 190 -4.50 6.50 2.93
N PHE A 191 -4.01 6.97 1.79
CA PHE A 191 -4.41 8.26 1.22
C PHE A 191 -5.47 8.15 0.13
N GLY A 192 -6.15 6.99 0.01
CA GLY A 192 -7.08 6.73 -1.10
C GLY A 192 -8.18 7.79 -1.24
N PHE A 193 -8.60 8.37 -0.12
CA PHE A 193 -9.68 9.37 -0.04
C PHE A 193 -9.24 10.81 -0.37
N ASP A 194 -7.93 11.12 -0.36
CA ASP A 194 -7.43 12.48 -0.58
C ASP A 194 -6.03 12.49 -1.24
N LYS A 195 -6.02 12.82 -2.54
CA LYS A 195 -4.79 12.86 -3.35
C LYS A 195 -3.91 14.09 -3.03
N GLU A 196 -4.50 15.20 -2.60
CA GLU A 196 -3.74 16.41 -2.28
C GLU A 196 -2.97 16.22 -0.97
N LEU A 197 -3.62 15.59 0.02
CA LEU A 197 -2.99 15.22 1.28
C LEU A 197 -1.88 14.20 1.07
N LYS A 198 -2.08 13.23 0.16
CA LYS A 198 -1.02 12.31 -0.25
C LYS A 198 0.21 13.07 -0.73
N ASN A 199 0.04 13.96 -1.70
CA ASN A 199 1.17 14.66 -2.33
C ASN A 199 1.95 15.55 -1.35
N SER A 200 1.31 16.02 -0.28
CA SER A 200 1.97 16.88 0.72
C SER A 200 2.65 16.12 1.86
N LEU A 201 2.21 14.89 2.18
CA LEU A 201 2.64 14.16 3.39
C LEU A 201 3.33 12.82 3.15
N LEU A 202 3.21 12.25 1.95
CA LEU A 202 3.62 10.87 1.66
C LEU A 202 5.04 10.54 2.15
N GLU A 203 6.01 11.40 1.88
CA GLU A 203 7.41 11.15 2.22
C GLU A 203 7.82 11.62 3.61
N LYS A 204 6.95 12.33 4.34
CA LYS A 204 7.26 12.82 5.68
C LYS A 204 7.06 11.71 6.72
N HIS A 205 5.87 11.12 6.73
CA HIS A 205 5.43 10.22 7.79
C HIS A 205 5.46 8.74 7.42
N PHE A 206 5.48 8.46 6.12
CA PHE A 206 5.55 7.10 5.60
C PHE A 206 6.83 6.92 4.82
N LYS A 207 7.69 5.98 5.24
CA LYS A 207 8.99 5.75 4.61
C LYS A 207 9.09 4.32 4.07
N GLN A 208 9.82 4.16 2.97
CA GLN A 208 10.21 2.86 2.46
C GLN A 208 11.50 2.40 3.15
N ILE A 209 11.35 1.69 4.27
CA ILE A 209 12.45 1.19 5.10
C ILE A 209 12.08 -0.19 5.64
N ASP A 210 12.95 -1.18 5.43
CA ASP A 210 12.80 -2.50 6.02
C ASP A 210 13.20 -2.50 7.50
N ALA A 211 12.24 -2.17 8.36
CA ALA A 211 12.43 -2.16 9.81
C ALA A 211 12.83 -3.54 10.37
N ALA A 212 12.46 -4.64 9.71
CA ALA A 212 12.80 -5.98 10.19
C ALA A 212 14.31 -6.22 10.15
N LYS A 213 14.98 -5.71 9.11
CA LYS A 213 16.45 -5.73 9.01
C LYS A 213 17.09 -5.01 10.20
N TYR A 214 16.68 -3.77 10.47
CA TYR A 214 17.25 -2.98 11.58
C TYR A 214 16.89 -3.53 12.96
N ALA A 215 15.72 -4.17 13.10
CA ALA A 215 15.34 -4.86 14.33
C ALA A 215 16.27 -6.05 14.61
N GLN A 216 16.63 -6.82 13.58
CA GLN A 216 17.58 -7.94 13.70
C GLN A 216 19.00 -7.45 14.05
N GLU A 217 19.39 -6.29 13.52
CA GLU A 217 20.68 -5.66 13.78
C GLU A 217 20.72 -4.89 15.13
N GLY A 218 19.57 -4.73 15.80
CA GLY A 218 19.45 -3.99 17.06
C GLY A 218 19.51 -2.46 16.92
N THR A 219 19.35 -1.92 15.71
CA THR A 219 19.52 -0.49 15.36
C THR A 219 18.20 0.20 14.99
N LEU A 220 17.06 -0.48 15.11
CA LEU A 220 15.74 0.07 14.75
C LEU A 220 15.43 1.41 15.46
N GLN A 221 15.82 1.56 16.72
CA GLN A 221 15.57 2.80 17.47
C GLN A 221 16.28 4.01 16.84
N GLU A 222 17.51 3.83 16.36
CA GLU A 222 18.29 4.89 15.70
C GLU A 222 17.62 5.31 14.38
N VAL A 223 17.07 4.34 13.65
CA VAL A 223 16.31 4.59 12.44
C VAL A 223 15.03 5.37 12.75
N VAL A 224 14.25 4.95 13.75
CA VAL A 224 13.03 5.67 14.14
C VAL A 224 13.36 7.11 14.56
N GLN A 225 14.41 7.32 15.36
CA GLN A 225 14.84 8.65 15.76
C GLN A 225 15.30 9.49 14.56
N ARG A 226 16.03 8.91 13.61
CA ARG A 226 16.50 9.62 12.41
C ARG A 226 15.36 10.04 11.50
N GLU A 227 14.36 9.17 11.32
CA GLU A 227 13.29 9.40 10.35
C GLU A 227 12.10 10.19 10.92
N PHE A 228 11.82 10.02 12.22
CA PHE A 228 10.62 10.56 12.88
C PHE A 228 10.90 11.31 14.18
N GLY A 229 12.15 11.37 14.63
CA GLY A 229 12.52 12.23 15.75
C GLY A 229 12.37 13.71 15.36
N GLU A 230 11.84 14.52 16.27
CA GLU A 230 11.87 15.98 16.11
C GLU A 230 13.32 16.47 16.20
N GLU A 231 13.71 17.43 15.37
CA GLU A 231 14.86 18.29 15.70
C GLU A 231 14.43 19.15 16.90
N GLU A 232 15.06 18.94 18.06
CA GLU A 232 14.92 19.82 19.23
C GLU A 232 15.25 21.29 18.90
#